data_AF-A0A540MI39-F1
#
_entry.id   AF-A0A540MI39-F1
#
_cell.length_a   1.000
_cell.length_b   1.000
_cell.length_c   1.000
_cell.angle_alpha   90.00
_cell.angle_beta   90.00
_cell.angle_gamma   90.00
#
_symmetry.space_group_name_H-M   'P 1'
#
loop_
_entity.id
_entity.type
_entity.pdbx_description
1 polymer ?
#
loop_
_entity_poly.entity_id
_entity_poly.type
_entity_poly.pdbx_seq_one_letter_code
_entity_poly.pdbx_strand_id
1 'polypeptide(L)'
;MHQALYLPDTHEGIRGIDFALNLFTGECKVACFYMKNVTYFGTEVGFEVITIGKDDRWRPLKLPKQNGKLDQGKRGKNVLRRRTFGPDKVEGGAHLVEVIWDGHQSYLEVQSFDVWSECFTVTTLPPGVFSDLSKVFSLRWNHFLAVADITDETLNVLVLKNFKEHKWSEKKDHRSLKVLKGKATFEGSN
;
A
#
# COMPACT_ATOMS: atom_id res chain seq x y z
N MET A 1 -27.30 19.40 1.14
CA MET A 1 -27.53 18.69 2.42
C MET A 1 -26.29 17.85 2.66
N HIS A 2 -25.52 18.09 3.72
CA HIS A 2 -24.33 17.29 4.04
C HIS A 2 -24.72 16.28 5.11
N GLN A 3 -24.63 14.99 4.81
CA GLN A 3 -24.86 13.92 5.77
C GLN A 3 -23.52 13.39 6.23
N ALA A 4 -23.25 13.48 7.53
CA ALA A 4 -22.02 12.98 8.13
C ALA A 4 -22.20 11.52 8.56
N LEU A 5 -21.23 10.68 8.21
CA LEU A 5 -21.14 9.31 8.69
C LEU A 5 -20.17 9.27 9.88
N TYR A 6 -20.65 8.86 11.04
CA TYR A 6 -19.81 8.67 12.22
C TYR A 6 -19.30 7.24 12.24
N LEU A 7 -17.97 7.11 12.26
CA LEU A 7 -17.29 5.82 12.42
C LEU A 7 -16.99 5.60 13.92
N PRO A 8 -16.98 4.34 14.40
CA PRO A 8 -16.51 4.05 15.74
C PRO A 8 -15.04 4.43 15.90
N ASP A 9 -14.61 4.60 17.15
CA ASP A 9 -13.21 4.92 17.46
C ASP A 9 -12.27 3.85 16.88
N THR A 10 -11.22 4.32 16.23
CA THR A 10 -10.21 3.50 15.57
C THR A 10 -9.06 3.17 16.52
N HIS A 11 -8.26 2.15 16.18
CA HIS A 11 -7.09 1.78 16.97
C HIS A 11 -6.06 2.92 17.06
N GLU A 12 -5.35 3.04 18.18
CA GLU A 12 -4.26 4.01 18.34
C GLU A 12 -3.16 3.82 17.27
N GLY A 13 -2.62 4.92 16.73
CA GLY A 13 -1.54 4.88 15.75
C GLY A 13 -2.00 4.83 14.28
N ILE A 14 -3.24 5.24 13.99
CA ILE A 14 -3.73 5.38 12.60
C ILE A 14 -2.77 6.23 11.78
N ARG A 15 -2.49 5.75 10.56
CA ARG A 15 -1.76 6.50 9.54
C ARG A 15 -2.64 6.88 8.36
N GLY A 16 -3.77 6.19 8.17
CA GLY A 16 -4.73 6.53 7.13
C GLY A 16 -6.01 5.73 7.24
N ILE A 17 -7.09 6.32 6.73
CA ILE A 17 -8.40 5.72 6.56
C ILE A 17 -8.83 6.03 5.13
N ASP A 18 -9.27 5.02 4.39
CA ASP A 18 -9.84 5.19 3.05
C ASP A 18 -10.97 4.16 2.87
N PHE A 19 -11.76 4.31 1.80
CA PHE A 19 -12.96 3.50 1.60
C PHE A 19 -13.06 2.96 0.17
N ALA A 20 -13.78 1.85 0.05
CA ALA A 20 -14.18 1.28 -1.22
C ALA A 20 -15.71 1.21 -1.28
N LEU A 21 -16.27 1.62 -2.41
CA LEU A 21 -17.71 1.64 -2.65
C LEU A 21 -18.04 0.77 -3.86
N ASN A 22 -18.85 -0.26 -3.64
CA ASN A 22 -19.40 -1.04 -4.72
C ASN A 22 -20.68 -0.37 -5.21
N LEU A 23 -20.60 0.33 -6.35
CA LEU A 23 -21.74 1.07 -6.91
C LEU A 23 -22.89 0.15 -7.37
N PHE A 24 -22.62 -1.13 -7.63
CA PHE A 24 -23.65 -2.09 -8.05
C PHE A 24 -24.46 -2.61 -6.86
N THR A 25 -23.82 -2.85 -5.72
CA THR A 25 -24.48 -3.39 -4.53
C THR A 25 -24.84 -2.31 -3.49
N GLY A 26 -24.25 -1.12 -3.61
CA GLY A 26 -24.31 -0.06 -2.60
C GLY A 26 -23.46 -0.36 -1.36
N GLU A 27 -22.73 -1.48 -1.32
CA GLU A 27 -21.90 -1.83 -0.18
C GLU A 27 -20.68 -0.90 -0.08
N CYS A 28 -20.49 -0.31 1.09
CA CYS A 28 -19.35 0.52 1.42
C CYS A 28 -18.54 -0.15 2.54
N LYS A 29 -17.24 -0.32 2.29
CA LYS A 29 -16.28 -0.78 3.30
C LYS A 29 -15.23 0.28 3.51
N VAL A 30 -14.91 0.53 4.77
CA VAL A 30 -13.84 1.44 5.16
C VAL A 30 -12.70 0.61 5.74
N ALA A 31 -11.48 0.87 5.29
CA ALA A 31 -10.30 0.26 5.85
C ALA A 31 -9.42 1.31 6.52
N CYS A 32 -8.99 0.97 7.73
CA CYS A 32 -8.04 1.69 8.55
C CYS A 32 -6.69 0.99 8.45
N PHE A 33 -5.64 1.80 8.39
CA PHE A 33 -4.27 1.33 8.49
C PHE A 33 -3.59 2.00 9.68
N TYR A 34 -2.97 1.22 10.56
CA TYR A 34 -2.26 1.72 11.74
C TYR A 34 -0.81 1.23 11.79
N MET A 35 0.06 2.10 12.33
CA MET A 35 1.41 1.74 12.76
C MET A 35 1.60 2.16 14.21
N LYS A 36 1.81 1.18 15.07
CA LYS A 36 2.06 1.42 16.49
C LYS A 36 3.49 1.01 16.83
N ASN A 37 4.21 1.88 17.52
CA ASN A 37 5.46 1.49 18.16
C ASN A 37 5.07 0.70 19.40
N VAL A 38 5.30 -0.61 19.39
CA VAL A 38 4.87 -1.49 20.50
C VAL A 38 6.01 -1.65 21.51
N THR A 39 7.26 -1.53 21.08
CA THR A 39 8.45 -1.57 21.94
C THR A 39 9.59 -0.71 21.39
N TYR A 40 10.69 -0.60 22.15
CA TYR A 40 11.97 -0.04 21.66
C TYR A 40 12.50 -0.74 20.40
N PHE A 41 12.06 -1.98 20.14
CA PHE A 41 12.63 -2.82 19.11
C PHE A 41 11.80 -2.83 17.82
N GLY A 42 10.62 -2.20 17.81
CA GLY A 42 9.93 -1.85 16.57
C GLY A 42 8.40 -1.78 16.59
N THR A 43 7.86 -1.99 15.38
CA THR A 43 6.62 -1.36 14.91
C THR A 43 5.62 -2.40 14.45
N GLU A 44 4.51 -2.50 15.16
CA GLU A 44 3.32 -3.23 14.74
C GLU A 44 2.62 -2.46 13.64
N VAL A 45 2.13 -3.23 12.66
CA VAL A 45 1.49 -2.74 11.46
C VAL A 45 0.26 -3.58 11.26
N GLY A 46 -0.91 -2.96 11.15
CA GLY A 46 -2.14 -3.71 10.99
C GLY A 46 -3.17 -2.99 10.15
N PHE A 47 -4.18 -3.75 9.76
CA PHE A 47 -5.34 -3.27 9.04
C PHE A 47 -6.57 -3.57 9.86
N GLU A 48 -7.54 -2.67 9.82
CA GLU A 48 -8.87 -2.90 10.35
C GLU A 48 -9.89 -2.56 9.27
N VAL A 49 -11.02 -3.24 9.27
CA VAL A 49 -12.10 -3.00 8.32
C VAL A 49 -13.42 -2.84 9.05
N ILE A 50 -14.29 -2.00 8.49
CA ILE A 50 -15.68 -1.89 8.90
C ILE A 50 -16.58 -1.83 7.66
N THR A 51 -17.66 -2.60 7.68
CA THR A 51 -18.70 -2.57 6.64
C THR A 51 -19.84 -1.66 7.10
N ILE A 52 -20.08 -0.60 6.35
CA ILE A 52 -21.03 0.44 6.74
C ILE A 52 -22.46 -0.11 6.76
N GLY A 53 -23.16 0.10 7.86
CA GLY A 53 -24.53 -0.38 8.08
C GLY A 53 -24.62 -1.86 8.50
N LYS A 54 -23.50 -2.58 8.62
CA LYS A 54 -23.47 -3.98 9.08
C LYS A 54 -22.63 -4.18 10.34
N ASP A 55 -21.46 -3.56 10.39
CA ASP A 55 -20.52 -3.70 11.50
C ASP A 55 -20.71 -2.57 12.52
N ASP A 56 -20.66 -2.90 13.81
CA ASP A 56 -20.75 -1.95 14.94
C ASP A 56 -19.38 -1.51 15.45
N ARG A 57 -18.32 -2.23 15.06
CA ARG A 57 -16.94 -2.01 15.49
C ARG A 57 -15.95 -2.36 14.38
N TRP A 58 -14.74 -1.82 14.49
CA TRP A 58 -13.63 -2.20 13.64
C TRP A 58 -13.25 -3.67 13.83
N ARG A 59 -13.08 -4.39 12.73
CA ARG A 59 -12.62 -5.77 12.72
C ARG A 59 -11.13 -5.79 12.36
N PRO A 60 -10.24 -6.21 13.29
CA PRO A 60 -8.82 -6.27 13.00
C PRO A 60 -8.52 -7.43 12.05
N LEU A 61 -7.65 -7.18 11.09
CA LEU A 61 -7.22 -8.13 10.08
C LEU A 61 -5.82 -8.60 10.41
N LYS A 62 -5.63 -9.91 10.50
CA LYS A 62 -4.33 -10.51 10.79
C LYS A 62 -3.48 -10.49 9.51
N LEU A 63 -2.35 -9.79 9.55
CA LEU A 63 -1.42 -9.86 8.43
C LEU A 63 -0.83 -11.27 8.31
N PRO A 64 -0.70 -11.83 7.08
CA PRO A 64 -0.20 -13.19 6.87
C PRO A 64 1.18 -13.45 7.50
N LYS A 65 1.97 -12.39 7.67
CA LYS A 65 3.35 -12.45 8.21
C LYS A 65 3.52 -11.77 9.57
N GLN A 66 2.43 -11.40 10.25
CA GLN A 66 2.48 -10.93 11.64
C GLN A 66 2.69 -12.08 12.66
N ASN A 67 2.67 -13.34 12.23
CA ASN A 67 2.94 -14.48 13.09
C ASN A 67 4.44 -14.61 13.39
N GLY A 68 4.91 -13.79 14.32
CA GLY A 68 6.17 -13.99 15.03
C GLY A 68 7.08 -12.78 14.94
N LYS A 69 6.93 -11.87 15.92
CA LYS A 69 7.98 -10.94 16.36
C LYS A 69 8.78 -10.35 15.19
N LEU A 70 8.16 -9.42 14.46
CA LEU A 70 8.93 -8.27 14.03
C LEU A 70 9.59 -7.72 15.29
N ASP A 71 10.88 -7.39 15.14
CA ASP A 71 11.74 -6.71 16.12
C ASP A 71 12.94 -7.58 16.54
N GLN A 72 13.87 -7.68 15.60
CA GLN A 72 15.29 -8.04 15.77
C GLN A 72 15.61 -9.44 16.33
N GLY A 73 16.29 -10.25 15.51
CA GLY A 73 17.12 -11.37 16.01
C GLY A 73 16.61 -12.78 15.75
N LYS A 74 15.45 -12.97 15.13
CA LYS A 74 15.04 -14.31 14.67
C LYS A 74 14.86 -14.33 13.15
N ARG A 75 15.92 -14.75 12.44
CA ARG A 75 16.03 -15.10 10.99
C ARG A 75 16.59 -14.06 10.01
N GLY A 76 17.55 -13.22 10.39
CA GLY A 76 18.36 -12.44 9.42
C GLY A 76 17.61 -11.40 8.58
N LYS A 77 16.30 -11.23 8.76
CA LYS A 77 15.45 -10.32 7.99
C LYS A 77 15.25 -8.99 8.72
N ASN A 78 15.55 -7.88 8.05
CA ASN A 78 15.37 -6.52 8.54
C ASN A 78 14.55 -5.68 7.55
N VAL A 79 13.53 -4.98 8.04
CA VAL A 79 12.78 -4.01 7.21
C VAL A 79 13.59 -2.72 7.12
N LEU A 80 14.01 -2.35 5.92
CA LEU A 80 14.80 -1.14 5.64
C LEU A 80 13.92 0.08 5.40
N ARG A 81 12.78 -0.11 4.73
CA ARG A 81 11.84 0.96 4.41
C ARG A 81 10.43 0.40 4.32
N ARG A 82 9.44 1.19 4.76
CA ARG A 82 8.03 0.83 4.74
C ARG A 82 7.18 1.98 4.22
N ARG A 83 6.16 1.68 3.42
CA ARG A 83 5.14 2.62 2.97
C ARG A 83 3.78 1.94 2.88
N THR A 84 2.71 2.67 3.16
CA THR A 84 1.35 2.14 3.05
C THR A 84 0.45 2.99 2.18
N PHE A 85 -0.58 2.34 1.67
CA PHE A 85 -1.60 2.90 0.80
C PHE A 85 -2.94 2.35 1.26
N GLY A 86 -3.91 3.24 1.52
CA GLY A 86 -5.30 2.85 1.79
C GLY A 86 -5.94 2.20 0.56
N PRO A 87 -7.14 1.63 0.70
CA PRO A 87 -7.88 1.05 -0.41
C PRO A 87 -8.02 2.04 -1.57
N ASP A 88 -7.84 1.55 -2.80
CA ASP A 88 -8.32 2.26 -3.99
C ASP A 88 -9.85 2.15 -4.10
N LYS A 89 -10.49 3.21 -4.60
CA LYS A 89 -11.95 3.29 -4.70
C LYS A 89 -12.55 2.34 -5.75
N VAL A 90 -11.76 1.91 -6.73
CA VAL A 90 -12.18 1.05 -7.84
C VAL A 90 -11.91 -0.41 -7.49
N GLU A 91 -10.66 -0.75 -7.19
CA GLU A 91 -10.26 -2.15 -6.98
C GLU A 91 -10.42 -2.62 -5.53
N GLY A 92 -10.55 -1.69 -4.58
CA GLY A 92 -10.61 -2.00 -3.16
C GLY A 92 -9.29 -2.53 -2.57
N GLY A 93 -8.18 -2.34 -3.29
CA GLY A 93 -6.85 -2.81 -2.91
C GLY A 93 -6.14 -1.83 -1.98
N ALA A 94 -5.80 -2.26 -0.76
CA ALA A 94 -4.89 -1.53 0.14
C ALA A 94 -3.52 -2.22 0.15
N HIS A 95 -2.43 -1.49 0.38
CA HIS A 95 -1.09 -2.03 0.22
C HIS A 95 -0.13 -1.63 1.33
N LEU A 96 0.67 -2.59 1.78
CA LEU A 96 1.87 -2.41 2.60
C LEU A 96 3.08 -2.79 1.73
N VAL A 97 3.94 -1.81 1.49
CA VAL A 97 5.17 -1.97 0.70
C VAL A 97 6.36 -1.91 1.62
N GLU A 98 7.21 -2.94 1.57
CA GLU A 98 8.38 -3.08 2.40
C GLU A 98 9.62 -3.38 1.56
N VAL A 99 10.72 -2.69 1.82
CA VAL A 99 12.05 -3.12 1.37
C VAL A 99 12.67 -3.88 2.53
N ILE A 100 13.02 -5.14 2.27
CA ILE A 100 13.49 -6.09 3.28
C ILE A 100 14.90 -6.54 2.90
N TRP A 101 15.82 -6.49 3.85
CA TRP A 101 17.12 -7.16 3.78
C TRP A 101 17.00 -8.54 4.41
N ASP A 102 17.43 -9.61 3.75
CA ASP A 102 17.35 -10.98 4.29
C ASP A 102 18.64 -11.56 4.87
N GLY A 103 19.70 -10.76 4.94
CA GLY A 103 21.05 -11.21 5.29
C GLY A 103 21.97 -11.31 4.08
N HIS A 104 21.42 -11.43 2.88
CA HIS A 104 22.18 -11.56 1.63
C HIS A 104 21.88 -10.45 0.64
N GLN A 105 20.61 -10.14 0.42
CA GLN A 105 20.18 -9.12 -0.54
C GLN A 105 18.94 -8.38 -0.05
N SER A 106 18.72 -7.20 -0.62
CA SER A 106 17.46 -6.49 -0.44
C SER A 106 16.45 -6.90 -1.51
N TYR A 107 15.18 -7.01 -1.11
CA TYR A 107 14.06 -7.22 -2.02
C TYR A 107 12.87 -6.35 -1.61
N LEU A 108 11.98 -6.07 -2.55
CA LEU A 108 10.75 -5.33 -2.30
C LEU A 108 9.58 -6.32 -2.24
N GLU A 109 8.84 -6.27 -1.13
CA GLU A 109 7.65 -7.06 -0.89
C GLU A 109 6.44 -6.13 -0.81
N VAL A 110 5.32 -6.58 -1.38
CA VAL A 110 4.02 -5.92 -1.29
C VAL A 110 3.03 -6.90 -0.70
N GLN A 111 2.51 -6.57 0.49
CA GLN A 111 1.33 -7.21 1.05
C GLN A 111 0.12 -6.38 0.62
N SER A 112 -0.80 -6.99 -0.14
CA SER A 112 -2.01 -6.34 -0.64
C SER A 112 -3.22 -6.93 0.05
N PHE A 113 -4.15 -6.08 0.45
CA PHE A 113 -5.41 -6.44 1.07
C PHE A 113 -6.55 -6.14 0.09
N ASP A 114 -7.34 -7.15 -0.25
CA ASP A 114 -8.59 -6.98 -0.97
C ASP A 114 -9.72 -6.73 0.03
N VAL A 115 -10.24 -5.51 0.10
CA VAL A 115 -11.31 -5.14 1.04
C VAL A 115 -12.60 -5.95 0.83
N TRP A 116 -12.84 -6.43 -0.40
CA TRP A 116 -14.08 -7.13 -0.72
C TRP A 116 -14.06 -8.57 -0.24
N SER A 117 -13.02 -9.32 -0.60
CA SER A 117 -12.81 -10.69 -0.12
C SER A 117 -12.23 -10.77 1.29
N GLU A 118 -11.76 -9.64 1.83
CA GLU A 118 -11.04 -9.53 3.10
C GLU A 118 -9.81 -10.45 3.19
N CYS A 119 -9.19 -10.72 2.04
CA CYS A 119 -8.03 -11.59 1.90
C CYS A 119 -6.76 -10.79 1.61
N PHE A 120 -5.63 -11.34 2.06
CA PHE A 120 -4.32 -10.81 1.74
C PHE A 120 -3.65 -11.62 0.65
N THR A 121 -2.94 -10.92 -0.24
CA THR A 121 -1.97 -11.51 -1.14
C THR A 121 -0.60 -10.89 -0.88
N VAL A 122 0.45 -11.68 -1.12
CA VAL A 122 1.83 -11.20 -1.00
C VAL A 122 2.51 -11.40 -2.33
N THR A 123 3.13 -10.36 -2.86
CA THR A 123 3.96 -10.42 -4.06
C THR A 123 5.31 -9.79 -3.79
N THR A 124 6.35 -10.33 -4.41
CA THR A 124 7.67 -9.72 -4.41
C THR A 124 7.92 -9.09 -5.77
N LEU A 125 8.61 -7.96 -5.78
CA LEU A 125 9.07 -7.36 -7.01
C LEU A 125 9.99 -8.34 -7.75
N PRO A 126 9.83 -8.52 -9.08
CA PRO A 126 10.70 -9.42 -9.81
C PRO A 126 12.18 -8.98 -9.69
N PRO A 127 13.12 -9.91 -9.49
CA PRO A 127 14.54 -9.59 -9.36
C PRO A 127 15.08 -8.85 -10.59
N GLY A 128 16.05 -7.96 -10.39
CA GLY A 128 16.74 -7.26 -11.48
C GLY A 128 15.93 -6.17 -12.18
N VAL A 129 14.65 -5.96 -11.83
CA VAL A 129 13.85 -4.89 -12.45
C VAL A 129 14.40 -3.51 -12.09
N PHE A 130 14.86 -3.31 -10.85
CA PHE A 130 15.57 -2.10 -10.44
C PHE A 130 16.94 -2.49 -9.91
N SER A 131 17.97 -1.77 -10.34
CA SER A 131 19.36 -2.02 -9.95
C SER A 131 19.65 -1.60 -8.51
N ASP A 132 18.94 -0.60 -8.00
CA ASP A 132 19.14 -0.05 -6.65
C ASP A 132 17.80 0.21 -5.96
N LEU A 133 17.41 -0.70 -5.05
CA LEU A 133 16.16 -0.59 -4.29
C LEU A 133 16.16 0.59 -3.31
N SER A 134 17.32 1.16 -2.96
CA SER A 134 17.38 2.35 -2.10
C SER A 134 16.76 3.58 -2.78
N LYS A 135 16.89 3.67 -4.12
CA LYS A 135 16.33 4.75 -4.95
C LYS A 135 14.89 4.52 -5.39
N VAL A 136 14.39 3.29 -5.29
CA VAL A 136 13.00 2.98 -5.63
C VAL A 136 12.06 3.69 -4.65
N PHE A 137 10.90 4.13 -5.09
CA PHE A 137 9.83 4.64 -4.24
C PHE A 137 8.49 4.12 -4.76
N SER A 138 7.54 3.86 -3.85
CA SER A 138 6.19 3.46 -4.23
C SER A 138 5.27 4.66 -4.34
N LEU A 139 4.30 4.63 -5.24
CA LEU A 139 3.30 5.69 -5.44
C LEU A 139 1.99 5.10 -5.96
N ARG A 140 0.93 5.91 -5.95
CA ARG A 140 -0.32 5.58 -6.66
C ARG A 140 -0.20 6.07 -8.12
N TRP A 141 -0.46 5.18 -9.07
CA TRP A 141 -0.37 5.45 -10.51
C TRP A 141 -1.65 4.98 -11.19
N ASN A 142 -2.49 5.94 -11.62
CA ASN A 142 -3.81 5.66 -12.21
C ASN A 142 -4.61 4.63 -11.40
N HIS A 143 -4.78 4.87 -10.09
CA HIS A 143 -5.48 3.97 -9.14
C HIS A 143 -4.70 2.73 -8.68
N PHE A 144 -3.69 2.30 -9.42
CA PHE A 144 -2.88 1.14 -9.05
C PHE A 144 -1.72 1.51 -8.12
N LEU A 145 -1.24 0.52 -7.36
CA LEU A 145 0.07 0.61 -6.74
C LEU A 145 1.15 0.55 -7.84
N ALA A 146 2.12 1.44 -7.75
CA ALA A 146 3.32 1.39 -8.58
C ALA A 146 4.58 1.56 -7.74
N VAL A 147 5.69 1.05 -8.28
CA VAL A 147 7.05 1.32 -7.81
C VAL A 147 7.81 2.02 -8.92
N ALA A 148 8.62 3.00 -8.57
CA ALA A 148 9.36 3.79 -9.55
C ALA A 148 10.75 4.18 -9.06
N ASP A 149 11.63 4.49 -10.00
CA ASP A 149 12.86 5.22 -9.75
C ASP A 149 12.98 6.39 -10.74
N ILE A 150 13.97 7.24 -10.50
CA ILE A 150 14.35 8.28 -11.45
C ILE A 150 15.79 8.01 -11.85
N THR A 151 16.00 7.77 -13.14
CA THR A 151 17.32 7.59 -13.75
C THR A 151 17.42 8.50 -14.95
N ASP A 152 18.47 9.31 -15.05
CA ASP A 152 18.73 10.22 -16.17
C ASP A 152 17.51 11.07 -16.57
N GLU A 153 16.91 11.76 -15.59
CA GLU A 153 15.69 12.59 -15.74
C GLU A 153 14.44 11.84 -16.25
N THR A 154 14.47 10.50 -16.25
CA THR A 154 13.37 9.64 -16.65
C THR A 154 12.79 8.94 -15.44
N LEU A 155 11.48 9.14 -15.23
CA LEU A 155 10.69 8.37 -14.27
C LEU A 155 10.40 7.01 -14.89
N ASN A 156 10.90 5.92 -14.28
CA ASN A 156 10.63 4.56 -14.72
C ASN A 156 9.67 3.90 -13.73
N VAL A 157 8.48 3.55 -14.19
CA VAL A 157 7.37 3.08 -13.34
C VAL A 157 7.03 1.64 -13.66
N LEU A 158 6.97 0.78 -12.66
CA LEU A 158 6.41 -0.57 -12.76
C LEU A 158 5.11 -0.63 -11.95
N VAL A 159 4.03 -1.06 -12.59
CA VAL A 159 2.68 -1.01 -12.02
C VAL A 159 2.25 -2.40 -11.59
N LEU A 160 1.71 -2.56 -10.39
CA LEU A 160 1.03 -3.78 -9.95
C LEU A 160 -0.39 -3.78 -10.53
N LYS A 161 -0.56 -4.36 -11.72
CA LYS A 161 -1.81 -4.31 -12.49
C LYS A 161 -2.92 -5.20 -11.92
N ASN A 162 -2.54 -6.31 -11.30
CA ASN A 162 -3.49 -7.19 -10.64
C ASN A 162 -2.81 -7.82 -9.43
N PHE A 163 -3.08 -7.26 -8.25
CA PHE A 163 -2.48 -7.76 -7.01
C PHE A 163 -3.03 -9.12 -6.58
N LYS A 164 -4.22 -9.51 -7.07
CA LYS A 164 -4.84 -10.83 -6.79
C LYS A 164 -4.14 -11.94 -7.57
N GLU A 165 -3.67 -11.62 -8.77
CA GLU A 165 -2.88 -12.53 -9.63
C GLU A 165 -1.37 -12.33 -9.51
N HIS A 166 -0.91 -11.48 -8.59
CA HIS A 166 0.51 -11.14 -8.43
C HIS A 166 1.16 -10.55 -9.69
N LYS A 167 0.36 -9.93 -10.57
CA LYS A 167 0.76 -9.51 -11.91
C LYS A 167 1.23 -8.07 -11.96
N TRP A 168 2.54 -7.91 -12.16
CA TRP A 168 3.16 -6.64 -12.50
C TRP A 168 3.03 -6.32 -13.99
N SER A 169 3.22 -5.06 -14.37
CA SER A 169 3.35 -4.67 -15.78
C SER A 169 4.57 -5.35 -16.39
N GLU A 170 4.43 -5.84 -17.63
CA GLU A 170 5.53 -6.53 -18.33
C GLU A 170 6.72 -5.60 -18.62
N LYS A 171 6.43 -4.32 -18.82
CA LYS A 171 7.41 -3.28 -19.12
C LYS A 171 7.27 -2.15 -18.11
N LYS A 172 8.36 -1.40 -17.92
CA LYS A 172 8.31 -0.13 -17.21
C LYS A 172 7.70 0.93 -18.14
N ASP A 173 6.82 1.73 -17.57
CA ASP A 173 6.40 2.97 -18.21
C ASP A 173 7.50 4.02 -18.01
N HIS A 174 8.01 4.57 -19.10
CA HIS A 174 9.04 5.61 -19.08
C HIS A 174 8.40 6.98 -19.33
N ARG A 175 8.60 7.93 -18.41
CA ARG A 175 8.12 9.30 -18.54
C ARG A 175 9.26 10.28 -18.29
N SER A 176 9.54 11.14 -19.26
CA SER A 176 10.48 12.25 -19.07
C SER A 176 9.94 13.24 -18.05
N LEU A 177 10.75 13.62 -17.05
CA LEU A 177 10.36 14.61 -16.04
C LEU A 177 10.16 16.01 -16.65
N LYS A 178 10.80 16.33 -17.78
CA LYS A 178 10.59 17.60 -18.51
C LYS A 178 9.14 17.74 -18.98
N VAL A 179 8.54 16.65 -19.44
CA VAL A 179 7.13 16.59 -19.87
C VAL A 179 6.18 16.73 -18.67
N LEU A 180 6.53 16.15 -17.53
CA LEU A 180 5.73 16.26 -16.30
C LEU A 180 5.76 17.68 -15.71
N LYS A 181 6.91 18.34 -15.73
CA LYS A 181 7.04 19.76 -15.32
C LYS A 181 6.19 20.69 -16.21
N GLY A 182 6.14 20.44 -17.51
CA GLY A 182 5.32 21.23 -18.44
C GLY A 182 3.80 21.05 -18.29
N LYS A 183 3.34 19.96 -17.63
CA LYS A 183 1.91 19.73 -17.34
C LYS A 183 1.46 20.22 -15.96
N ALA A 184 2.39 20.39 -15.01
CA ALA A 184 2.07 20.88 -13.66
C ALA A 184 1.74 22.39 -13.62
N THR A 185 1.93 23.09 -14.73
CA THR A 185 1.53 24.49 -14.90
C THR A 185 0.25 24.58 -15.74
N PHE A 186 -0.89 24.08 -15.26
CA PHE A 186 -2.22 24.56 -15.66
C PHE A 186 -3.28 24.10 -14.65
N GLU A 187 -4.17 25.04 -14.31
CA GLU A 187 -5.35 24.96 -13.42
C GLU A 187 -5.13 25.22 -11.92
N GLY A 188 -4.62 26.41 -11.62
CA GLY A 188 -5.19 27.22 -10.54
C GLY A 188 -6.02 28.35 -11.16
N SER A 189 -7.34 28.16 -11.27
CA SER A 189 -8.32 29.23 -11.52
C SER A 189 -9.75 28.69 -11.46
N ASN A 190 -10.36 28.75 -10.27
CA ASN A 190 -11.56 29.54 -9.96
C ASN A 190 -11.94 29.36 -8.49
#